data_AF-A0A7Y5M8M3-F1
#
_entry.id   AF-A0A7Y5M8M3-F1
#
_cell.length_a   1.000
_cell.length_b   1.000
_cell.length_c   1.000
_cell.angle_alpha   90.00
_cell.angle_beta   90.00
_cell.angle_gamma   90.00
#
_symmetry.space_group_name_H-M   'P 1'
#
loop_
_entity.id
_entity.type
_entity.pdbx_description
1 polymer ?
#
loop_
_entity_poly.entity_id
_entity_poly.type
_entity_poly.pdbx_seq_one_letter_code
_entity_poly.pdbx_strand_id
1 'polypeptide(L)'
;RRDTLAAVLQADDRDGLLDWLRRQPLAIAHEHGGETLLMLHAGALPAWTAADLLRLADEVHAVLRGDALPAFLHQMYGNQPDHWQEALTGTDRLRVIVNALTRLRFCSPDGVMDFESTENAGSAPPGLMPWFDVPGRRTAGTLLAFGHWSTLGYMSRPDLLALDTGCVWGGQLSAVRFGATLAERELLQVQCPQAQAPG
;
A
#
# COMPACT_ATOMS: atom_id res chain seq x y z
N ARG A 1 -2.31 -13.26 20.81
CA ARG A 1 -3.44 -12.87 19.92
C ARG A 1 -3.58 -11.36 20.05
N ARG A 2 -3.36 -10.62 18.95
CA ARG A 2 -3.28 -9.14 18.92
C ARG A 2 -4.32 -8.52 17.95
N ASP A 3 -5.19 -9.33 17.38
CA ASP A 3 -6.17 -8.92 16.37
C ASP A 3 -7.57 -8.67 16.98
N THR A 4 -8.25 -7.64 16.49
CA THR A 4 -9.61 -7.24 16.90
C THR A 4 -10.68 -7.72 15.92
N LEU A 5 -10.38 -8.74 15.11
CA LEU A 5 -11.23 -9.19 13.99
C LEU A 5 -12.37 -10.13 14.40
N ALA A 6 -12.46 -10.55 15.67
CA ALA A 6 -13.43 -11.53 16.14
C ALA A 6 -14.89 -11.13 15.83
N ALA A 7 -15.24 -9.85 16.03
CA ALA A 7 -16.58 -9.36 15.74
C ALA A 7 -16.96 -9.50 14.26
N VAL A 8 -16.02 -9.25 13.35
CA VAL A 8 -16.23 -9.42 11.89
C VAL A 8 -16.37 -10.90 11.54
N LEU A 9 -15.53 -11.76 12.11
CA LEU A 9 -15.54 -13.21 11.83
C LEU A 9 -16.74 -13.96 12.44
N GLN A 10 -17.41 -13.35 13.41
CA GLN A 10 -18.60 -13.88 14.08
C GLN A 10 -19.90 -13.22 13.63
N ALA A 11 -19.85 -12.20 12.77
CA ALA A 11 -21.04 -11.53 12.25
C ALA A 11 -21.89 -12.50 11.39
N ASP A 12 -23.22 -12.36 11.48
CA ASP A 12 -24.16 -13.20 10.71
C ASP A 12 -23.98 -13.04 9.19
N ASP A 13 -23.52 -11.86 8.74
CA ASP A 13 -23.27 -11.50 7.35
C ASP A 13 -21.79 -11.64 6.93
N ARG A 14 -20.95 -12.27 7.75
CA ARG A 14 -19.49 -12.37 7.50
C ARG A 14 -19.14 -12.88 6.10
N ASP A 15 -19.89 -13.83 5.57
CA ASP A 15 -19.58 -14.45 4.28
C ASP A 15 -19.77 -13.42 3.16
N GLY A 16 -20.78 -12.55 3.28
CA GLY A 16 -20.99 -11.43 2.37
C GLY A 16 -19.92 -10.35 2.51
N LEU A 17 -19.51 -10.02 3.74
CA LEU A 17 -18.43 -9.05 4.00
C LEU A 17 -17.09 -9.52 3.43
N LEU A 18 -16.73 -10.79 3.64
CA LEU A 18 -15.49 -11.37 3.15
C LEU A 18 -15.51 -11.56 1.63
N ASP A 19 -16.65 -11.92 1.03
CA ASP A 19 -16.80 -12.00 -0.43
C ASP A 19 -16.72 -10.61 -1.08
N TRP A 20 -17.27 -9.57 -0.45
CA TRP A 20 -17.11 -8.19 -0.92
C TRP A 20 -15.65 -7.73 -0.82
N LEU A 21 -14.98 -8.01 0.30
CA LEU A 21 -13.61 -7.57 0.57
C LEU A 21 -12.62 -8.16 -0.45
N ARG A 22 -12.71 -9.48 -0.72
CA ARG A 22 -11.81 -10.16 -1.68
C ARG A 22 -11.96 -9.70 -3.13
N ARG A 23 -13.02 -8.93 -3.44
CA ARG A 23 -13.28 -8.33 -4.77
C ARG A 23 -12.82 -6.87 -4.86
N GLN A 24 -12.24 -6.33 -3.80
CA GLN A 24 -11.69 -4.97 -3.84
C GLN A 24 -10.32 -4.96 -4.53
N PRO A 25 -10.03 -3.92 -5.33
CA PRO A 25 -8.74 -3.78 -5.99
C PRO A 25 -7.62 -3.45 -4.98
N LEU A 26 -6.40 -3.87 -5.30
CA LEU A 26 -5.21 -3.50 -4.53
C LEU A 26 -4.60 -2.15 -4.92
N ALA A 27 -4.94 -1.67 -6.12
CA ALA A 27 -4.58 -0.34 -6.61
C ALA A 27 -5.68 0.22 -7.50
N ILE A 28 -5.87 1.54 -7.46
CA ILE A 28 -6.93 2.24 -8.20
C ILE A 28 -6.31 3.43 -8.91
N ALA A 29 -6.67 3.65 -10.17
CA ALA A 29 -6.44 4.91 -10.87
C ALA A 29 -7.72 5.74 -10.88
N HIS A 30 -7.59 7.04 -10.63
CA HIS A 30 -8.68 7.99 -10.69
C HIS A 30 -8.25 9.23 -11.47
N GLU A 31 -9.05 9.63 -12.45
CA GLU A 31 -8.81 10.85 -13.23
C GLU A 31 -9.53 12.03 -12.60
N HIS A 32 -8.80 13.10 -12.31
CA HIS A 32 -9.35 14.34 -11.75
C HIS A 32 -8.60 15.55 -12.31
N GLY A 33 -9.32 16.57 -12.78
CA GLY A 33 -8.70 17.77 -13.34
C GLY A 33 -7.82 17.54 -14.58
N GLY A 34 -7.96 16.39 -15.26
CA GLY A 34 -7.08 15.98 -16.37
C GLY A 34 -5.76 15.32 -15.95
N GLU A 35 -5.62 15.00 -14.66
CA GLU A 35 -4.46 14.33 -14.09
C GLU A 35 -4.87 12.97 -13.46
N THR A 36 -3.95 12.00 -13.47
CA THR A 36 -4.16 10.70 -12.85
C THR A 36 -3.67 10.68 -11.40
N LEU A 37 -4.56 10.29 -10.48
CA LEU A 37 -4.25 9.88 -9.11
C LEU A 37 -4.18 8.36 -9.03
N LEU A 38 -3.05 7.82 -8.58
CA LEU A 38 -2.91 6.41 -8.25
C LEU A 38 -3.02 6.19 -6.73
N MET A 39 -3.90 5.30 -6.31
CA MET A 39 -4.12 4.95 -4.91
C MET A 39 -3.71 3.50 -4.65
N LEU A 40 -2.94 3.26 -3.59
CA LEU A 40 -2.47 1.95 -3.15
C LEU A 40 -2.28 1.92 -1.64
N HIS A 41 -2.12 0.74 -1.03
CA HIS A 41 -1.96 0.65 0.43
C HIS A 41 -0.56 1.08 0.91
N ALA A 42 0.51 0.47 0.37
CA ALA A 42 1.88 0.68 0.85
C ALA A 42 2.80 1.35 -0.18
N GLY A 43 3.33 0.63 -1.17
CA GLY A 43 4.30 1.21 -2.10
C GLY A 43 4.38 0.53 -3.46
N ALA A 44 5.16 1.14 -4.34
CA ALA A 44 5.45 0.63 -5.68
C ALA A 44 6.96 0.46 -5.86
N LEU A 45 7.38 -0.63 -6.48
CA LEU A 45 8.79 -0.87 -6.75
C LEU A 45 9.32 0.08 -7.85
N PRO A 46 10.60 0.50 -7.79
CA PRO A 46 11.17 1.48 -8.73
C PRO A 46 11.03 1.07 -10.21
N ALA A 47 11.06 -0.24 -10.48
CA ALA A 47 10.96 -0.80 -11.82
C ALA A 47 9.55 -0.74 -12.45
N TRP A 48 8.52 -0.42 -11.68
CA TRP A 48 7.14 -0.43 -12.16
C TRP A 48 6.72 0.94 -12.71
N THR A 49 6.14 0.95 -13.90
CA THR A 49 5.35 2.10 -14.37
C THR A 49 3.99 2.15 -13.66
N ALA A 50 3.28 3.26 -13.80
CA ALA A 50 1.86 3.36 -13.42
C ALA A 50 1.01 2.22 -14.02
N ALA A 51 1.24 1.89 -15.29
CA ALA A 51 0.53 0.81 -15.98
C ALA A 51 0.91 -0.58 -15.43
N ASP A 52 2.21 -0.81 -15.15
CA ASP A 52 2.66 -2.05 -14.53
C ASP A 52 2.03 -2.24 -13.15
N LEU A 53 1.99 -1.19 -12.33
CA LEU A 53 1.39 -1.24 -10.99
C LEU A 53 -0.07 -1.71 -11.05
N LEU A 54 -0.89 -1.10 -11.91
CA LEU A 54 -2.30 -1.48 -12.07
C LEU A 54 -2.45 -2.90 -12.61
N ARG A 55 -1.66 -3.27 -13.61
CA ARG A 55 -1.68 -4.62 -14.22
C ARG A 55 -1.30 -5.69 -13.20
N LEU A 56 -0.23 -5.47 -12.43
CA LEU A 56 0.26 -6.39 -11.41
C LEU A 56 -0.72 -6.49 -10.23
N ALA A 57 -1.33 -5.38 -9.82
CA ALA A 57 -2.40 -5.38 -8.84
C ALA A 57 -3.59 -6.23 -9.32
N ASP A 58 -3.94 -6.16 -10.61
CA ASP A 58 -5.02 -6.96 -11.20
C ASP A 58 -4.66 -8.46 -11.28
N GLU A 59 -3.39 -8.82 -11.51
CA GLU A 59 -2.93 -10.22 -11.45
C GLU A 59 -3.24 -10.85 -10.08
N VAL A 60 -2.94 -10.14 -8.99
CA VAL A 60 -3.25 -10.60 -7.63
C VAL A 60 -4.75 -10.57 -7.38
N HIS A 61 -5.44 -9.50 -7.79
CA HIS A 61 -6.89 -9.38 -7.64
C HIS A 61 -7.65 -10.52 -8.33
N ALA A 62 -7.21 -10.98 -9.51
CA ALA A 62 -7.78 -12.13 -10.21
C ALA A 62 -7.73 -13.42 -9.37
N VAL A 63 -6.64 -13.64 -8.63
CA VAL A 63 -6.52 -14.75 -7.68
C VAL A 63 -7.41 -14.53 -6.46
N LEU A 64 -7.43 -13.30 -5.91
CA LEU A 64 -8.22 -12.97 -4.74
C LEU A 64 -9.72 -13.19 -4.98
N ARG A 65 -10.25 -12.88 -6.17
CA ARG A 65 -11.67 -13.10 -6.51
C ARG A 65 -12.00 -14.52 -6.98
N GLY A 66 -11.00 -15.36 -7.25
CA GLY A 66 -11.16 -16.67 -7.88
C GLY A 66 -11.08 -17.86 -6.92
N ASP A 67 -11.33 -19.06 -7.42
CA ASP A 67 -11.38 -20.27 -6.59
C ASP A 67 -10.01 -20.69 -6.01
N ALA A 68 -8.92 -20.11 -6.53
CA ALA A 68 -7.56 -20.33 -6.05
C ALA A 68 -7.25 -19.62 -4.72
N LEU A 69 -8.12 -18.71 -4.24
CA LEU A 69 -7.88 -17.92 -3.03
C LEU A 69 -7.45 -18.76 -1.81
N PRO A 70 -8.14 -19.85 -1.43
CA PRO A 70 -7.74 -20.60 -0.24
C PRO A 70 -6.31 -21.14 -0.33
N ALA A 71 -5.92 -21.68 -1.49
CA ALA A 71 -4.56 -22.16 -1.71
C ALA A 71 -3.54 -21.00 -1.69
N PHE A 72 -3.88 -19.88 -2.32
CA PHE A 72 -3.01 -18.71 -2.36
C PHE A 72 -2.77 -18.10 -0.97
N LEU A 73 -3.80 -17.99 -0.11
CA LEU A 73 -3.66 -17.43 1.25
C LEU A 73 -2.62 -18.19 2.10
N HIS A 74 -2.47 -19.50 1.91
CA HIS A 74 -1.45 -20.30 2.60
C HIS A 74 -0.03 -20.02 2.12
N GLN A 75 0.12 -19.51 0.89
CA GLN A 75 1.42 -19.30 0.25
C GLN A 75 1.80 -17.82 0.12
N MET A 76 0.84 -16.91 0.30
CA MET A 76 1.00 -15.47 0.18
C MET A 76 1.96 -14.91 1.23
N TYR A 77 2.07 -15.56 2.40
CA TYR A 77 3.00 -15.14 3.44
C TYR A 77 4.44 -15.53 3.08
N GLY A 78 5.37 -14.60 3.35
CA GLY A 78 6.80 -14.79 3.15
C GLY A 78 7.49 -13.48 2.77
N ASN A 79 8.79 -13.41 3.00
CA ASN A 79 9.61 -12.24 2.66
C ASN A 79 10.43 -12.44 1.37
N GLN A 80 10.38 -13.64 0.77
CA GLN A 80 11.12 -13.97 -0.44
C GLN A 80 10.15 -14.37 -1.57
N PRO A 81 10.35 -13.91 -2.83
CA PRO A 81 11.41 -12.99 -3.25
C PRO A 81 11.22 -11.57 -2.66
N ASP A 82 12.32 -10.87 -2.46
CA ASP A 82 12.37 -9.51 -1.92
C ASP A 82 12.49 -8.42 -3.00
N HIS A 83 12.60 -8.78 -4.28
CA HIS A 83 12.69 -7.84 -5.40
C HIS A 83 11.93 -8.34 -6.63
N TRP A 84 11.58 -7.40 -7.50
CA TRP A 84 10.89 -7.69 -8.75
C TRP A 84 11.84 -8.21 -9.83
N GLN A 85 11.43 -9.28 -10.49
CA GLN A 85 11.95 -9.68 -11.80
C GLN A 85 10.79 -10.08 -12.69
N GLU A 86 10.76 -9.60 -13.93
CA GLU A 86 9.65 -9.89 -14.86
C GLU A 86 9.49 -11.40 -15.12
N ALA A 87 10.58 -12.16 -15.03
CA ALA A 87 10.58 -13.61 -15.23
C ALA A 87 10.00 -14.40 -14.05
N LEU A 88 9.68 -13.77 -12.91
CA LEU A 88 8.98 -14.45 -11.82
C LEU A 88 7.63 -14.96 -12.31
N THR A 89 7.25 -16.14 -11.84
CA THR A 89 5.97 -16.78 -12.16
C THR A 89 5.32 -17.35 -10.91
N GLY A 90 4.03 -17.70 -11.03
CA GLY A 90 3.28 -18.37 -9.96
C GLY A 90 3.29 -17.59 -8.64
N THR A 91 3.39 -18.32 -7.54
CA THR A 91 3.30 -17.77 -6.18
C THR A 91 4.38 -16.75 -5.86
N ASP A 92 5.61 -16.95 -6.34
CA ASP A 92 6.71 -16.01 -6.06
C ASP A 92 6.46 -14.66 -6.72
N ARG A 93 5.93 -14.65 -7.95
CA ARG A 93 5.48 -13.42 -8.63
C ARG A 93 4.40 -12.72 -7.83
N LEU A 94 3.34 -13.45 -7.46
CA LEU A 94 2.21 -12.90 -6.72
C LEU A 94 2.63 -12.37 -5.34
N ARG A 95 3.54 -13.06 -4.66
CA ARG A 95 4.05 -12.68 -3.34
C ARG A 95 4.86 -11.39 -3.40
N VAL A 96 5.73 -11.20 -4.39
CA VAL A 96 6.44 -9.92 -4.58
C VAL A 96 5.46 -8.78 -4.80
N ILE A 97 4.42 -9.00 -5.59
CA ILE A 97 3.40 -7.98 -5.86
C ILE A 97 2.66 -7.61 -4.56
N VAL A 98 2.19 -8.62 -3.81
CA VAL A 98 1.52 -8.41 -2.53
C VAL A 98 2.43 -7.67 -1.55
N ASN A 99 3.68 -8.11 -1.39
CA ASN A 99 4.64 -7.50 -0.49
C ASN A 99 4.87 -6.02 -0.81
N ALA A 100 5.06 -5.67 -2.08
CA ALA A 100 5.21 -4.27 -2.47
C ALA A 100 3.94 -3.44 -2.15
N LEU A 101 2.78 -3.90 -2.64
CA LEU A 101 1.53 -3.14 -2.53
C LEU A 101 1.00 -3.05 -1.10
N THR A 102 1.40 -3.94 -0.18
CA THR A 102 0.82 -4.03 1.17
C THR A 102 1.80 -3.84 2.32
N ARG A 103 3.12 -3.89 2.09
CA ARG A 103 4.11 -3.89 3.18
C ARG A 103 5.27 -2.93 2.97
N LEU A 104 5.51 -2.44 1.76
CA LEU A 104 6.69 -1.66 1.41
C LEU A 104 6.79 -0.33 2.18
N ARG A 105 7.97 -0.09 2.76
CA ARG A 105 8.38 1.19 3.33
C ARG A 105 9.70 1.63 2.72
N PHE A 106 10.73 0.83 2.95
CA PHE A 106 12.07 1.06 2.43
C PHE A 106 12.45 0.03 1.37
N CYS A 107 13.30 0.43 0.43
CA CYS A 107 14.00 -0.50 -0.46
C CYS A 107 15.38 0.04 -0.85
N SER A 108 16.22 -0.84 -1.37
CA SER A 108 17.48 -0.44 -2.03
C SER A 108 17.20 0.29 -3.35
N PRO A 109 18.19 0.97 -3.95
CA PRO A 109 18.06 1.57 -5.28
C PRO A 109 17.65 0.57 -6.37
N ASP A 110 18.05 -0.69 -6.22
CA ASP A 110 17.69 -1.79 -7.14
C ASP A 110 16.29 -2.38 -6.87
N GLY A 111 15.57 -1.85 -5.87
CA GLY A 111 14.21 -2.28 -5.53
C GLY A 111 14.15 -3.53 -4.65
N VAL A 112 15.22 -3.85 -3.91
CA VAL A 112 15.19 -4.90 -2.88
C VAL A 112 14.44 -4.37 -1.67
N MET A 113 13.30 -4.96 -1.37
CA MET A 113 12.40 -4.55 -0.28
C MET A 113 12.99 -4.88 1.08
N ASP A 114 12.82 -3.96 2.02
CA ASP A 114 13.06 -4.21 3.42
C ASP A 114 11.74 -4.48 4.17
N PHE A 115 11.76 -5.49 5.05
CA PHE A 115 10.60 -5.92 5.83
C PHE A 115 10.80 -5.79 7.34
N GLU A 116 11.99 -5.38 7.79
CA GLU A 116 12.34 -5.30 9.20
C GLU A 116 12.18 -3.89 9.76
N SER A 117 12.48 -2.88 8.93
CA SER A 117 12.42 -1.48 9.30
C SER A 117 10.98 -0.97 9.43
N THR A 118 10.75 -0.29 10.54
CA THR A 118 9.47 0.32 10.92
C THR A 118 9.60 1.82 11.24
N GLU A 119 10.82 2.34 11.09
CA GLU A 119 11.21 3.70 11.44
C GLU A 119 10.54 4.76 10.53
N ASN A 120 10.69 6.03 10.91
CA ASN A 120 10.30 7.15 10.05
C ASN A 120 11.23 7.27 8.82
N ALA A 121 10.78 7.92 7.75
CA ALA A 121 11.57 8.07 6.52
C ALA A 121 12.92 8.80 6.71
N GLY A 122 13.04 9.66 7.73
CA GLY A 122 14.29 10.37 8.04
C GLY A 122 15.37 9.50 8.70
N SER A 123 15.03 8.26 9.05
CA SER A 123 15.91 7.30 9.72
C SER A 123 16.13 6.04 8.88
N ALA A 124 16.15 6.20 7.55
CA ALA A 124 16.37 5.09 6.62
C ALA A 124 17.68 4.33 6.98
N PRO A 125 17.66 2.99 7.05
CA PRO A 125 18.87 2.23 7.28
C PRO A 125 19.93 2.44 6.19
N PRO A 126 21.22 2.23 6.49
CA PRO A 126 22.29 2.36 5.51
C PRO A 126 22.02 1.55 4.23
N GLY A 127 22.07 2.21 3.08
CA GLY A 127 21.83 1.57 1.77
C GLY A 127 20.36 1.44 1.36
N LEU A 128 19.42 1.82 2.22
CA LEU A 128 18.00 1.84 1.93
C LEU A 128 17.48 3.28 1.80
N MET A 129 16.36 3.41 1.10
CA MET A 129 15.66 4.68 0.88
C MET A 129 14.15 4.45 1.04
N PRO A 130 13.36 5.44 1.47
CA PRO A 130 11.91 5.38 1.30
C PRO A 130 11.59 5.05 -0.16
N TRP A 131 10.67 4.12 -0.42
CA TRP A 131 10.42 3.61 -1.77
C TRP A 131 10.11 4.72 -2.79
N PHE A 132 9.51 5.81 -2.32
CA PHE A 132 9.13 6.96 -3.14
C PHE A 132 10.28 7.94 -3.43
N ASP A 133 11.42 7.79 -2.76
CA ASP A 133 12.62 8.61 -2.97
C ASP A 133 13.70 7.91 -3.80
N VAL A 134 13.46 6.66 -4.23
CA VAL A 134 14.41 5.95 -5.09
C VAL A 134 14.58 6.68 -6.43
N PRO A 135 15.82 7.08 -6.79
CA PRO A 135 16.09 7.77 -8.04
C PRO A 135 15.67 6.95 -9.25
N GLY A 136 15.02 7.60 -10.23
CA GLY A 136 14.62 6.94 -11.47
C GLY A 136 13.42 5.99 -11.35
N ARG A 137 12.68 5.99 -10.23
CA ARG A 137 11.43 5.23 -10.12
C ARG A 137 10.51 5.55 -11.29
N ARG A 138 9.97 4.51 -11.94
CA ARG A 138 9.20 4.65 -13.18
C ARG A 138 7.77 5.16 -12.98
N THR A 139 7.37 5.35 -11.73
CA THR A 139 6.14 6.07 -11.35
C THR A 139 6.34 7.57 -11.16
N ALA A 140 7.57 8.09 -11.27
CA ALA A 140 7.83 9.52 -11.16
C ALA A 140 6.99 10.30 -12.20
N GLY A 141 6.26 11.31 -11.73
CA GLY A 141 5.36 12.11 -12.55
C GLY A 141 3.87 11.72 -12.47
N THR A 142 3.52 10.64 -11.77
CA THR A 142 2.13 10.34 -11.39
C THR A 142 1.95 10.55 -9.90
N LEU A 143 0.88 11.24 -9.48
CA LEU A 143 0.58 11.41 -8.06
C LEU A 143 0.18 10.08 -7.45
N LEU A 144 0.93 9.63 -6.43
CA LEU A 144 0.62 8.43 -5.66
C LEU A 144 0.07 8.80 -4.29
N ALA A 145 -1.13 8.33 -3.95
CA ALA A 145 -1.67 8.37 -2.60
C ALA A 145 -1.54 6.99 -1.94
N PHE A 146 -1.01 6.96 -0.71
CA PHE A 146 -0.79 5.73 0.04
C PHE A 146 -0.98 5.91 1.55
N GLY A 147 -1.04 4.78 2.25
CA GLY A 147 -1.14 4.69 3.71
C GLY A 147 -0.07 3.77 4.28
N HIS A 148 -0.44 2.86 5.19
CA HIS A 148 0.40 1.80 5.79
C HIS A 148 1.56 2.26 6.70
N TRP A 149 2.21 3.36 6.35
CA TRP A 149 3.40 3.86 6.99
C TRP A 149 3.06 4.97 7.99
N SER A 150 2.33 4.65 9.04
CA SER A 150 1.88 5.63 10.04
C SER A 150 2.99 6.43 10.71
N THR A 151 4.20 5.88 10.84
CA THR A 151 5.38 6.58 11.39
C THR A 151 5.95 7.64 10.45
N LEU A 152 5.56 7.64 9.17
CA LEU A 152 5.83 8.72 8.23
C LEU A 152 5.00 9.97 8.52
N GLY A 153 3.76 9.76 8.98
CA GLY A 153 2.77 10.81 9.14
C GLY A 153 2.25 11.38 7.81
N TYR A 154 1.60 12.54 7.88
CA TYR A 154 1.09 13.20 6.70
C TYR A 154 2.22 13.79 5.86
N MET A 155 2.20 13.51 4.56
CA MET A 155 3.11 14.10 3.58
C MET A 155 2.35 14.48 2.32
N SER A 156 2.55 15.70 1.83
CA SER A 156 1.97 16.17 0.57
C SER A 156 3.05 16.79 -0.30
N ARG A 157 3.38 16.09 -1.39
CA ARG A 157 4.30 16.50 -2.45
C ARG A 157 3.55 16.51 -3.79
N PRO A 158 4.10 17.15 -4.84
CA PRO A 158 3.50 17.08 -6.18
C PRO A 158 3.26 15.65 -6.67
N ASP A 159 4.14 14.71 -6.30
CA ASP A 159 4.15 13.32 -6.76
C ASP A 159 3.78 12.28 -5.68
N LEU A 160 3.41 12.72 -4.47
CA LEU A 160 3.14 11.82 -3.35
C LEU A 160 2.14 12.42 -2.35
N LEU A 161 1.25 11.58 -1.83
CA LEU A 161 0.33 11.89 -0.75
C LEU A 161 0.30 10.74 0.28
N ALA A 162 0.93 10.91 1.43
CA ALA A 162 0.85 9.96 2.54
C ALA A 162 -0.29 10.37 3.48
N LEU A 163 -1.28 9.49 3.66
CA LEU A 163 -2.50 9.77 4.41
C LEU A 163 -2.59 9.01 5.74
N ASP A 164 -1.75 8.01 5.96
CA ASP A 164 -1.75 7.27 7.21
C ASP A 164 -1.07 8.08 8.33
N THR A 165 -1.91 8.70 9.14
CA THR A 165 -1.52 9.46 10.33
C THR A 165 -1.78 8.70 11.63
N GLY A 166 -1.86 7.36 11.57
CA GLY A 166 -1.82 6.51 12.76
C GLY A 166 -3.05 6.60 13.67
N CYS A 167 -4.25 6.75 13.12
CA CYS A 167 -5.50 6.84 13.89
C CYS A 167 -5.63 5.76 14.98
N VAL A 168 -5.37 4.49 14.66
CA VAL A 168 -5.49 3.36 15.62
C VAL A 168 -4.53 3.47 16.81
N TRP A 169 -3.42 4.19 16.63
CA TRP A 169 -2.37 4.42 17.62
C TRP A 169 -2.63 5.67 18.48
N GLY A 170 -3.78 6.33 18.32
CA GLY A 170 -4.08 7.62 18.95
C GLY A 170 -3.57 8.83 18.15
N GLY A 171 -3.19 8.64 16.88
CA GLY A 171 -2.97 9.72 15.94
C GLY A 171 -4.28 10.28 15.38
N GLN A 172 -4.28 10.62 14.10
CA GLN A 172 -5.44 11.21 13.43
C GLN A 172 -5.95 10.32 12.31
N LEU A 173 -7.24 10.42 11.99
CA LEU A 173 -7.79 9.99 10.72
C LEU A 173 -7.73 11.18 9.76
N SER A 174 -7.04 11.02 8.64
CA SER A 174 -6.82 12.07 7.65
C SER A 174 -7.63 11.82 6.39
N ALA A 175 -8.16 12.90 5.83
CA ALA A 175 -8.74 12.95 4.50
C ALA A 175 -8.19 14.16 3.76
N VAL A 176 -8.07 14.05 2.43
CA VAL A 176 -7.71 15.19 1.57
C VAL A 176 -8.85 15.46 0.62
N ARG A 177 -9.30 16.71 0.60
CA ARG A 177 -10.26 17.22 -0.37
C ARG A 177 -9.48 17.89 -1.51
N PHE A 178 -9.69 17.39 -2.72
CA PHE A 178 -9.15 18.01 -3.93
C PHE A 178 -10.06 19.14 -4.42
N GLY A 179 -9.44 20.22 -4.90
CA GLY A 179 -10.10 21.33 -5.58
C GLY A 179 -10.35 21.02 -7.06
N ALA A 180 -10.10 21.98 -7.95
CA ALA A 180 -10.25 21.76 -9.40
C ALA A 180 -9.15 20.85 -9.99
N THR A 181 -7.97 20.84 -9.36
CA THR A 181 -6.80 20.06 -9.76
C THR A 181 -6.31 19.15 -8.64
N LEU A 182 -5.43 18.19 -8.93
CA LEU A 182 -4.79 17.37 -7.90
C LEU A 182 -3.77 18.15 -7.05
N ALA A 183 -3.37 19.35 -7.49
CA ALA A 183 -2.48 20.24 -6.74
C ALA A 183 -3.22 21.03 -5.65
N GLU A 184 -4.49 21.33 -5.84
CA GLU A 184 -5.33 22.02 -4.86
C GLU A 184 -5.80 21.03 -3.79
N ARG A 185 -5.20 21.09 -2.61
CA ARG A 185 -5.44 20.12 -1.53
C ARG A 185 -5.79 20.83 -0.24
N GLU A 186 -6.85 20.36 0.41
CA GLU A 186 -7.15 20.70 1.79
C GLU A 186 -7.09 19.43 2.64
N LEU A 187 -6.31 19.50 3.72
CA LEU A 187 -6.20 18.43 4.71
C LEU A 187 -7.30 18.58 5.77
N LEU A 188 -8.08 17.52 5.96
CA LEU A 188 -9.09 17.38 6.99
C LEU A 188 -8.66 16.27 7.95
N GLN A 189 -8.63 16.55 9.25
CA GLN A 189 -8.18 15.58 10.25
C GLN A 189 -9.09 15.57 11.47
N VAL A 190 -9.33 14.37 11.98
CA VAL A 190 -10.01 14.16 13.25
C VAL A 190 -9.11 13.36 14.18
N GLN A 191 -9.04 13.80 15.44
CA GLN A 191 -8.29 13.10 16.47
C GLN A 191 -8.96 11.76 16.80
N CYS A 192 -8.19 10.68 16.78
CA CYS A 192 -8.70 9.35 17.11
C CYS A 192 -8.43 8.98 18.57
N PRO A 193 -9.33 8.22 19.22
CA PRO A 193 -9.01 7.54 20.47
C PRO A 193 -7.95 6.46 20.20
N GLN A 194 -7.01 6.30 21.13
CA GLN A 194 -6.01 5.24 21.03
C GLN A 194 -6.66 3.87 21.25
N ALA A 195 -6.73 3.07 20.19
CA ALA A 195 -7.30 1.72 20.23
C ALA A 195 -6.23 0.64 20.48
N GLN A 196 -4.97 0.91 20.13
CA GLN A 196 -3.83 0.04 20.40
C GLN A 196 -2.58 0.83 20.80
N ALA A 197 -1.70 0.20 21.58
CA ALA A 197 -0.37 0.74 21.84
C ALA A 197 0.51 0.57 20.60
N PRO A 198 1.26 1.59 20.16
CA PRO A 198 2.35 1.39 19.20
C PRO A 198 3.27 0.29 19.70
N GLY A 199 3.58 -0.67 18.83
CA GLY A 199 4.41 -1.83 19.13
C GLY A 199 5.70 -1.85 18.34
#